data_AF-A0A7K7VIS3-F1
#
_entry.id   AF-A0A7K7VIS3-F1
#
_cell.length_a   1.000
_cell.length_b   1.000
_cell.length_c   1.000
_cell.angle_alpha   90.00
_cell.angle_beta   90.00
_cell.angle_gamma   90.00
#
_symmetry.space_group_name_H-M   'P 1'
#
loop_
_entity.id
_entity.type
_entity.pdbx_description
1 polymer ?
#
loop_
_entity_poly.entity_id
_entity_poly.type
_entity_poly.pdbx_seq_one_letter_code
_entity_poly.pdbx_strand_id
1 'polypeptide(L)' 'VVPAIPCVFVKKLQNKEAKEGSTVTLHAELSKHDAPVRWKKGSVLLQASNKYEMKQMGSVVELLIHDLQLKDA' A
#
# COMPACT_ATOMS: atom_id res chain seq x y z
N VAL A 1 -16.07 19.85 19.29
CA VAL A 1 -15.81 18.90 18.19
C VAL A 1 -14.41 18.34 18.39
N VAL A 2 -14.29 17.04 18.62
CA VAL A 2 -12.97 16.39 18.70
C VAL A 2 -12.39 16.31 17.29
N PRO A 3 -11.17 16.80 17.02
CA PRO A 3 -10.54 16.56 15.73
C PRO A 3 -10.19 15.07 15.67
N ALA A 4 -10.93 14.32 14.85
CA ALA A 4 -10.54 12.96 14.52
C ALA A 4 -9.19 13.05 13.79
N ILE A 5 -8.11 12.64 14.43
CA ILE A 5 -6.81 12.54 13.78
C ILE A 5 -7.00 11.49 12.69
N PRO A 6 -6.97 11.87 11.39
CA PRO A 6 -7.17 10.90 10.33
C PRO A 6 -6.02 9.92 10.39
N CYS A 7 -6.32 8.62 10.27
CA CYS A 7 -5.31 7.60 10.08
C CYS A 7 -4.66 7.83 8.71
N VAL A 8 -3.65 8.69 8.67
CA VAL A 8 -2.88 9.01 7.48
C VAL A 8 -1.63 8.16 7.46
N PHE A 9 -1.18 7.83 6.26
CA PHE A 9 0.16 7.33 6.04
C PHE A 9 1.14 8.46 6.34
N VAL A 10 1.84 8.38 7.48
CA VAL A 10 2.97 9.26 7.85
C VAL A 10 4.03 9.18 6.76
N LYS A 11 4.32 7.96 6.31
CA LYS A 11 5.17 7.72 5.15
C LYS A 11 4.29 7.20 4.03
N LYS A 12 3.98 8.10 3.10
CA LYS A 12 3.25 7.75 1.88
C LYS A 12 4.07 6.76 1.06
N LEU A 13 3.34 5.91 0.36
CA LEU A 13 3.88 5.06 -0.67
C LEU A 13 4.62 5.90 -1.68
N GLN A 14 5.93 5.72 -1.76
CA GLN A 14 6.70 6.28 -2.85
C GLN A 14 6.39 5.47 -4.09
N ASN A 15 6.05 6.19 -5.16
CA ASN A 15 5.92 5.59 -6.46
C ASN A 15 7.28 4.99 -6.82
N LYS A 16 7.30 3.69 -7.08
CA LYS A 16 8.53 2.97 -7.36
C LYS A 16 8.38 2.37 -8.74
N GLU A 17 9.15 2.90 -9.68
CA GLU A 17 9.18 2.41 -11.04
C GLU A 17 9.81 1.02 -11.03
N ALA A 18 9.01 0.03 -11.44
CA ALA A 18 9.45 -1.34 -11.60
C ALA A 18 9.14 -1.78 -13.03
N LYS A 19 9.95 -2.70 -13.55
CA LYS A 19 9.77 -3.23 -14.90
C LYS A 19 8.50 -4.07 -14.97
N GLU A 20 7.84 -4.04 -16.12
CA GLU A 20 6.75 -4.97 -16.43
C GLU A 20 7.24 -6.42 -16.26
N GLY A 21 6.43 -7.26 -15.62
CA GLY A 21 6.74 -8.63 -15.21
C GLY A 21 7.60 -8.73 -13.95
N SER A 22 7.97 -7.61 -13.32
CA SER A 22 8.76 -7.61 -12.07
C SER A 22 7.89 -7.48 -10.83
N THR A 23 8.43 -7.84 -9.68
CA THR A 23 7.78 -7.63 -8.39
C THR A 23 8.25 -6.29 -7.79
N VAL A 24 7.31 -5.40 -7.42
CA VAL A 24 7.65 -4.20 -6.64
C VAL A 24 7.22 -4.37 -5.21
N THR A 25 8.07 -3.93 -4.30
CA THR A 25 7.72 -3.82 -2.87
C THR A 25 7.59 -2.35 -2.52
N LEU A 26 6.42 -2.00 -1.99
CA LEU A 26 6.09 -0.69 -1.51
C LEU A 26 5.96 -0.73 0.00
N HIS A 27 6.56 0.24 0.69
CA HIS A 27 6.59 0.29 2.16
C HIS A 27 5.96 1.61 2.57
N ALA A 28 5.03 1.58 3.51
CA ALA A 28 4.36 2.75 4.05
C ALA A 28 4.31 2.67 5.57
N GLU A 29 4.20 3.83 6.21
CA GLU A 29 4.09 3.94 7.67
C GLU A 29 2.85 4.74 8.02
N LEU A 30 2.11 4.26 9.01
CA LEU A 30 0.85 4.81 9.48
C LEU A 30 1.07 5.62 10.73
N SER A 31 0.28 6.67 10.89
CA SER A 31 0.26 7.46 12.13
C SER A 31 -0.34 6.68 13.29
N LYS A 32 -1.05 5.59 13.02
CA LYS A 32 -1.75 4.76 14.00
C LYS A 32 -1.48 3.30 13.73
N HIS A 33 -1.00 2.60 14.76
CA HIS A 33 -0.66 1.18 14.70
C HIS A 33 -1.88 0.26 14.53
N ASP A 34 -3.05 0.71 15.00
CA ASP A 34 -4.33 -0.03 14.91
C ASP A 34 -5.18 0.39 13.69
N ALA A 35 -4.58 1.10 12.73
CA ALA A 35 -5.32 1.56 11.56
C ALA A 35 -5.43 0.43 10.51
N PRO A 36 -6.65 0.10 10.02
CA PRO A 36 -6.80 -0.81 8.90
C PRO A 36 -6.30 -0.12 7.62
N VAL A 37 -5.31 -0.73 6.97
CA VAL A 37 -4.77 -0.23 5.71
C VAL A 37 -5.56 -0.78 4.55
N ARG A 38 -5.99 0.13 3.68
CA ARG A 38 -6.54 -0.22 2.37
C ARG A 38 -5.65 0.36 1.31
N TRP A 39 -5.25 -0.50 0.40
CA TRP A 39 -4.43 -0.12 -0.73
C TRP A 39 -5.36 0.25 -1.87
N LYS A 40 -5.04 1.32 -2.59
CA LYS A 40 -5.78 1.68 -3.80
C LYS A 40 -4.82 2.01 -4.93
N LYS A 41 -5.18 1.61 -6.12
CA LYS A 41 -4.53 2.01 -7.36
C LYS A 41 -5.46 2.97 -8.10
N GLY A 42 -5.15 4.26 -8.05
CA GLY A 42 -6.03 5.31 -8.59
C GLY A 42 -7.38 5.36 -7.89
N SER A 43 -8.40 4.77 -8.53
CA SER A 43 -9.78 4.64 -8.01
C SER A 43 -10.16 3.20 -7.61
N VAL A 44 -9.29 2.23 -7.89
CA VAL A 44 -9.54 0.80 -7.63
C VAL A 44 -8.95 0.42 -6.27
N LEU A 45 -9.75 -0.22 -5.41
CA LEU A 45 -9.24 -0.79 -4.17
C LEU A 45 -8.45 -2.06 -4.49
N LEU A 46 -7.18 -2.11 -4.12
CA LEU A 46 -6.38 -3.31 -4.20
C LEU A 46 -6.76 -4.23 -3.04
N GLN A 47 -6.85 -5.53 -3.32
CA GLN A 47 -7.11 -6.55 -2.31
C GLN A 47 -5.97 -7.56 -2.28
N ALA A 48 -5.66 -8.06 -1.09
CA ALA A 48 -4.67 -9.10 -0.90
C ALA A 48 -5.06 -10.33 -1.75
N SER A 49 -4.18 -10.73 -2.64
CA SER A 49 -4.39 -11.81 -3.61
C SER A 49 -3.03 -12.36 -4.06
N ASN A 50 -3.01 -13.36 -4.94
CA ASN A 50 -1.77 -13.86 -5.54
C ASN A 50 -0.96 -12.77 -6.26
N LYS A 51 -1.61 -11.68 -6.68
CA LYS A 51 -0.95 -10.53 -7.31
C LYS A 51 -0.46 -9.50 -6.30
N TYR A 52 -1.19 -9.30 -5.22
CA TYR A 52 -0.94 -8.24 -4.25
C TYR A 52 -0.76 -8.87 -2.86
N GLU A 53 0.46 -8.92 -2.35
CA GLU A 53 0.75 -9.41 -1.00
C GLU A 53 0.85 -8.22 -0.05
N MET A 54 -0.04 -8.16 0.95
CA MET A 54 -0.09 -7.07 1.92
C MET A 54 0.40 -7.58 3.26
N LYS A 55 1.45 -6.98 3.80
CA LYS A 55 1.96 -7.25 5.15
C LYS A 55 1.74 -6.03 6.02
N GLN A 56 1.28 -6.24 7.25
CA GLN A 56 1.17 -5.18 8.24
C GLN A 56 1.96 -5.57 9.48
N MET A 57 3.05 -4.86 9.70
CA MET A 57 3.84 -4.88 10.93
C MET A 57 3.48 -3.65 11.75
N GLY A 58 2.30 -3.71 12.36
CA GLY A 58 1.86 -2.65 13.26
C GLY A 58 1.51 -1.36 12.55
N SER A 59 2.32 -0.31 12.78
CA SER A 59 2.23 0.95 12.05
C SER A 59 2.90 0.89 10.68
N VAL A 60 3.77 -0.09 10.44
CA VAL A 60 4.44 -0.26 9.14
C VAL A 60 3.64 -1.24 8.29
N VAL A 61 3.42 -0.91 7.03
CA VAL A 61 2.78 -1.79 6.06
C VAL A 61 3.61 -1.92 4.80
N GLU A 62 3.59 -3.11 4.23
CA GLU A 62 4.28 -3.45 3.00
C GLU A 62 3.27 -4.02 2.01
N LEU A 63 3.36 -3.60 0.76
CA LEU A 63 2.62 -4.17 -0.37
C LEU A 63 3.63 -4.66 -1.40
N LEU A 64 3.64 -5.96 -1.64
CA LEU A 64 4.35 -6.55 -2.76
C LEU A 64 3.34 -6.73 -3.89
N ILE A 65 3.67 -6.20 -5.06
CA ILE A 65 2.89 -6.39 -6.27
C ILE A 65 3.71 -7.29 -7.17
N HIS A 66 3.25 -8.52 -7.34
CA HIS A 66 3.86 -9.54 -8.19
C HIS A 66 3.34 -9.35 -9.61
N ASP A 67 4.19 -9.65 -10.59
CA ASP A 67 3.84 -9.54 -12.01
C ASP A 67 3.26 -8.15 -12.33
N LEU A 68 4.08 -7.09 -12.21
CA LEU A 68 3.66 -5.76 -12.65
C LEU A 68 3.23 -5.82 -14.11
N GLN A 69 1.99 -5.49 -14.41
CA GLN A 69 1.53 -5.41 -15.79
C GLN A 69 1.42 -3.94 -16.17
N LEU A 70 1.42 -3.61 -17.47
CA LEU A 70 1.21 -2.21 -17.93
C LEU A 70 -0.09 -1.61 -17.39
N LYS A 71 -1.11 -2.46 -17.20
CA LYS A 71 -2.38 -2.09 -16.53
C LYS A 71 -2.24 -1.80 -15.03
N ASP A 72 -1.08 -2.02 -14.43
CA ASP A 72 -0.69 -1.67 -13.06
C ASP A 72 0.18 -0.39 -12.99
N ALA A 73 0.47 0.26 -14.13
CA ALA A 73 1.02 1.62 -14.17
C ALA A 73 -0.04 2.69 -13.85
#